data_AF-A0A4Q3EWI6-F1
#
_entry.id   AF-A0A4Q3EWI6-F1
#
_cell.length_a   1.000
_cell.length_b   1.000
_cell.length_c   1.000
_cell.angle_alpha   90.00
_cell.angle_beta   90.00
_cell.angle_gamma   90.00
#
_symmetry.space_group_name_H-M   'P 1'
#
loop_
_entity.id
_entity.type
_entity.pdbx_description
1 polymer ?
#
loop_
_entity_poly.entity_id
_entity_poly.type
_entity_poly.pdbx_seq_one_letter_code
_entity_poly.pdbx_strand_id
1 'polypeptide(L)'
;LKLLGDFSAEVVNMTATSYFMLKVYDCAIENFSLLQQQSERTYYLTAMSYKALEKNKLAAAYFDRTLREAISPYTNIYYNEKGGLFEKLSQFSSAAEAYQKGLFFKEKGLIYYTLACLYDRDLKDPKNAAKYYKKYLLSKPGISQQVYISFTQNRLKELVK
;
A
#
# COMPACT_ATOMS: atom_id res chain seq x y z
N LEU A 1 -30.07 -36.30 -8.26
CA LEU A 1 -30.03 -36.02 -6.80
C LEU A 1 -29.86 -34.52 -6.60
N LYS A 2 -30.89 -33.85 -6.10
CA LYS A 2 -30.90 -32.42 -5.79
C LYS A 2 -30.06 -32.24 -4.52
N LEU A 3 -28.91 -31.56 -4.59
CA LEU A 3 -28.04 -31.32 -3.44
C LEU A 3 -28.82 -30.49 -2.40
N LEU A 4 -29.18 -31.11 -1.27
CA LEU A 4 -29.98 -30.55 -0.16
C LEU A 4 -29.13 -29.73 0.83
N GLY A 5 -28.04 -29.12 0.38
CA GLY A 5 -27.17 -28.28 1.21
C GLY A 5 -27.42 -26.80 0.96
N ASP A 6 -27.36 -25.99 2.00
CA ASP A 6 -27.23 -24.53 1.84
C ASP A 6 -25.81 -24.22 1.33
N PHE A 7 -25.72 -23.68 0.12
CA PHE A 7 -24.47 -23.23 -0.50
C PHE A 7 -24.34 -21.71 -0.51
N SER A 8 -25.01 -21.03 0.43
CA SER A 8 -24.77 -19.61 0.67
C SER A 8 -23.29 -19.35 0.93
N ALA A 9 -22.81 -18.17 0.51
CA ALA A 9 -21.41 -17.79 0.70
C ALA A 9 -20.99 -17.84 2.18
N GLU A 10 -21.92 -17.58 3.10
CA GLU A 10 -21.70 -17.69 4.54
C GLU A 10 -21.43 -19.14 4.95
N VAL A 11 -22.31 -20.08 4.57
CA VAL A 11 -22.15 -21.50 4.90
C VAL A 11 -20.87 -22.06 4.28
N VAL A 12 -20.59 -21.76 3.01
CA VAL A 12 -19.35 -22.18 2.35
C VAL A 12 -18.11 -21.66 3.09
N ASN A 13 -18.10 -20.39 3.51
CA ASN A 13 -16.99 -19.80 4.25
C ASN A 13 -16.80 -20.45 5.63
N MET A 14 -17.90 -20.73 6.35
CA MET A 14 -17.86 -21.44 7.63
C MET A 14 -17.35 -22.88 7.48
N THR A 15 -17.83 -23.61 6.47
CA THR A 15 -17.37 -24.97 6.16
C THR A 15 -15.90 -25.00 5.78
N ALA A 16 -15.45 -24.11 4.89
CA ALA A 16 -14.04 -24.00 4.51
C ALA A 16 -13.14 -23.67 5.71
N THR A 17 -13.56 -22.73 6.55
CA THR A 17 -12.86 -22.38 7.80
C THR A 17 -12.78 -23.59 8.74
N SER A 18 -13.84 -24.39 8.84
CA SER A 18 -13.86 -25.60 9.67
C SER A 18 -12.88 -26.66 9.17
N TYR A 19 -12.84 -26.90 7.85
CA TYR A 19 -11.83 -27.78 7.25
C TYR A 19 -10.41 -27.31 7.52
N PHE A 20 -10.15 -25.99 7.46
CA PHE A 20 -8.84 -25.43 7.81
C PHE A 20 -8.48 -25.72 9.28
N MET A 21 -9.42 -25.50 10.20
CA MET A 21 -9.20 -25.75 11.64
C MET A 21 -8.96 -27.23 11.95
N LEU A 22 -9.61 -28.13 11.20
CA LEU A 22 -9.41 -29.57 11.27
C LEU A 22 -8.16 -30.06 10.50
N LYS A 23 -7.39 -29.14 9.90
CA LYS A 23 -6.20 -29.40 9.09
C LYS A 23 -6.46 -30.26 7.84
N VAL A 24 -7.70 -30.27 7.36
CA VAL A 24 -8.09 -30.90 6.09
C VAL A 24 -7.94 -29.86 4.98
N TYR A 25 -6.69 -29.56 4.65
CA TYR A 25 -6.33 -28.37 3.87
C TYR A 25 -6.83 -28.39 2.42
N ASP A 26 -6.82 -29.54 1.74
CA ASP A 26 -7.34 -29.64 0.38
C ASP A 26 -8.85 -29.32 0.33
N CYS A 27 -9.66 -29.85 1.28
CA CYS A 27 -11.08 -29.51 1.37
C CYS A 27 -11.32 -28.03 1.70
N ALA A 28 -10.47 -27.42 2.54
CA ALA A 28 -10.56 -25.99 2.83
C ALA A 28 -10.35 -25.16 1.55
N ILE A 29 -9.31 -25.50 0.77
CA ILE A 29 -8.99 -24.83 -0.51
C ILE A 29 -10.15 -24.98 -1.50
N GLU A 30 -10.66 -26.20 -1.67
CA GLU A 30 -11.78 -26.49 -2.58
C GLU A 30 -13.02 -25.67 -2.19
N ASN A 31 -13.38 -25.61 -0.91
CA ASN A 31 -14.56 -24.86 -0.47
C ASN A 31 -14.36 -23.34 -0.58
N PHE A 32 -13.19 -22.80 -0.24
CA PHE A 32 -12.91 -21.37 -0.48
C PHE A 32 -12.98 -21.00 -1.97
N SER A 33 -12.67 -21.93 -2.88
CA SER A 33 -12.77 -21.70 -4.33
C SER A 33 -14.21 -21.56 -4.84
N LEU A 34 -15.20 -21.98 -4.06
CA LEU A 34 -16.63 -21.85 -4.40
C LEU A 34 -17.18 -20.44 -4.11
N LEU A 35 -16.45 -19.61 -3.36
CA LEU A 35 -16.86 -18.24 -3.05
C LEU A 35 -16.70 -17.34 -4.28
N GLN A 36 -17.79 -16.67 -4.68
CA GLN A 36 -17.75 -15.67 -5.76
C GLN A 36 -16.90 -14.45 -5.39
N GLN A 37 -16.91 -14.07 -4.11
CA GLN A 37 -16.09 -13.00 -3.57
C GLN A 37 -15.30 -13.53 -2.37
N GLN A 38 -13.99 -13.35 -2.42
CA GLN A 38 -13.08 -13.70 -1.34
C GLN A 38 -12.60 -12.43 -0.64
N SER A 39 -12.50 -12.50 0.68
CA SER A 39 -11.92 -11.47 1.53
C SER A 39 -10.45 -11.74 1.82
N GLU A 40 -9.76 -10.75 2.39
CA GLU A 40 -8.42 -10.88 2.97
C GLU A 40 -8.27 -12.18 3.78
N ARG A 41 -9.22 -12.44 4.70
CA ARG A 41 -9.22 -13.63 5.56
C ARG A 41 -9.29 -14.92 4.76
N THR A 42 -10.18 -15.02 3.77
CA THR A 42 -10.32 -16.24 2.97
C THR A 42 -9.10 -16.51 2.11
N TYR A 43 -8.48 -15.47 1.54
CA TYR A 43 -7.21 -15.62 0.83
C TYR A 43 -6.09 -16.05 1.78
N TYR A 44 -6.03 -15.47 2.98
CA TYR A 44 -5.03 -15.83 3.99
C TYR A 44 -5.14 -17.30 4.41
N LEU A 45 -6.34 -17.77 4.73
CA LEU A 45 -6.56 -19.17 5.11
C LEU A 45 -6.23 -20.12 3.95
N THR A 46 -6.56 -19.74 2.72
CA THR A 46 -6.18 -20.52 1.52
C THR A 46 -4.67 -20.56 1.33
N ALA A 47 -3.96 -19.44 1.52
CA ALA A 47 -2.50 -19.39 1.46
C ALA A 47 -1.86 -20.30 2.51
N MET A 48 -2.40 -20.27 3.74
CA MET A 48 -1.93 -21.11 4.85
C MET A 48 -2.20 -22.61 4.59
N SER A 49 -3.34 -22.97 4.00
CA SER A 49 -3.61 -24.34 3.55
C SER A 49 -2.58 -24.80 2.52
N TYR A 50 -2.31 -23.99 1.48
CA TYR A 50 -1.28 -24.32 0.49
C TYR A 50 0.11 -24.45 1.12
N LYS A 51 0.46 -23.58 2.06
CA LYS A 51 1.73 -23.64 2.79
C LYS A 51 1.84 -24.94 3.60
N ALA A 52 0.79 -25.34 4.30
CA ALA A 52 0.77 -26.57 5.10
C ALA A 52 0.89 -27.84 4.23
N LEU A 53 0.46 -27.76 2.97
CA LEU A 53 0.62 -28.82 1.96
C LEU A 53 1.94 -28.71 1.18
N GLU A 54 2.87 -27.85 1.61
CA GLU A 54 4.15 -27.57 0.95
C GLU A 54 4.04 -27.08 -0.51
N LYS A 55 2.85 -26.63 -0.92
CA LYS A 55 2.58 -26.03 -2.23
C LYS A 55 3.00 -24.56 -2.25
N ASN A 56 4.29 -24.31 -2.00
CA ASN A 56 4.86 -22.98 -1.69
C ASN A 56 4.58 -21.91 -2.76
N LYS A 57 4.60 -22.26 -4.06
CA LYS A 57 4.29 -21.30 -5.15
C LYS A 57 2.85 -20.80 -5.08
N LEU A 58 1.90 -21.69 -4.78
CA LEU A 58 0.49 -21.34 -4.63
C LEU A 58 0.25 -20.55 -3.35
N ALA A 59 0.93 -20.93 -2.26
CA ALA A 59 0.88 -20.18 -1.01
C ALA A 59 1.32 -18.73 -1.21
N ALA A 60 2.47 -18.49 -1.86
CA ALA A 60 2.95 -17.15 -2.18
C ALA A 60 1.94 -16.36 -3.02
N ALA A 61 1.40 -16.96 -4.08
CA ALA A 61 0.41 -16.30 -4.93
C ALA A 61 -0.88 -15.92 -4.18
N TYR A 62 -1.31 -16.73 -3.21
CA TYR A 62 -2.47 -16.39 -2.38
C TYR A 62 -2.14 -15.35 -1.30
N PHE A 63 -0.92 -15.32 -0.76
CA PHE A 63 -0.47 -14.21 0.09
C PHE A 63 -0.43 -12.88 -0.68
N ASP A 64 -0.06 -12.87 -1.96
CA ASP A 64 -0.14 -11.66 -2.79
C ASP A 64 -1.59 -11.17 -2.93
N ARG A 65 -2.56 -12.08 -2.99
CA ARG A 65 -3.99 -11.74 -2.99
C ARG A 65 -4.43 -11.20 -1.63
N THR A 66 -4.00 -11.84 -0.53
CA THR A 66 -4.24 -11.35 0.83
C THR A 66 -3.74 -9.92 0.98
N LEU A 67 -2.50 -9.62 0.57
CA LEU A 67 -1.92 -8.29 0.68
C LEU A 67 -2.67 -7.25 -0.17
N ARG A 68 -3.18 -7.64 -1.34
CA ARG A 68 -3.99 -6.75 -2.18
C ARG A 68 -5.30 -6.35 -1.52
N GLU A 69 -5.96 -7.27 -0.81
CA GLU A 69 -7.18 -6.98 -0.05
C GLU A 69 -6.88 -6.24 1.26
N ALA A 70 -5.77 -6.56 1.93
CA ALA A 70 -5.38 -5.98 3.21
C ALA A 70 -4.95 -4.51 3.11
N ILE A 71 -4.37 -4.11 1.98
CA ILE A 71 -3.83 -2.76 1.76
C ILE A 71 -4.73 -2.03 0.77
N SER A 72 -5.49 -1.06 1.28
CA SER A 72 -6.31 -0.19 0.43
C SER A 72 -5.46 0.47 -0.67
N PRO A 73 -5.92 0.51 -1.94
CA PRO A 73 -5.21 1.18 -3.03
C PRO A 73 -5.11 2.70 -2.84
N TYR A 74 -5.84 3.25 -1.87
CA TYR A 74 -5.84 4.66 -1.49
C TYR A 74 -5.05 4.95 -0.22
N THR A 75 -4.37 3.96 0.36
CA THR A 75 -3.59 4.14 1.60
C THR A 75 -2.61 5.30 1.50
N ASN A 76 -1.95 5.47 0.35
CA ASN A 76 -1.06 6.60 0.11
C ASN A 76 -1.78 7.96 0.16
N ILE A 77 -3.02 8.04 -0.34
CA ILE A 77 -3.83 9.26 -0.30
C ILE A 77 -4.17 9.62 1.15
N TYR A 78 -4.60 8.64 1.96
CA TYR A 78 -4.92 8.89 3.38
C TYR A 78 -3.73 9.49 4.14
N TYR A 79 -2.53 8.95 3.91
CA TYR A 79 -1.31 9.50 4.49
C TYR A 79 -0.95 10.89 3.97
N ASN A 80 -1.17 11.16 2.69
CA ASN A 80 -0.93 12.49 2.12
C ASN A 80 -1.90 13.53 2.67
N GLU A 81 -3.20 13.20 2.77
CA GLU A 81 -4.20 14.09 3.38
C GLU A 81 -3.85 14.36 4.85
N LYS A 82 -3.46 13.33 5.60
CA LYS A 82 -2.97 13.48 6.98
C LYS A 82 -1.75 14.39 7.06
N GLY A 83 -0.80 14.26 6.13
CA GLY A 83 0.35 15.16 6.01
C GLY A 83 -0.04 16.61 5.78
N GLY A 84 -0.99 16.86 4.87
CA GLY A 84 -1.51 18.20 4.60
C GLY A 84 -2.24 18.81 5.80
N LEU A 85 -2.98 17.99 6.58
CA LEU A 85 -3.58 18.43 7.84
C LEU A 85 -2.53 18.81 8.87
N PHE A 86 -1.46 18.03 9.00
CA PHE A 86 -0.35 18.38 9.89
C PHE A 86 0.38 19.66 9.48
N GLU A 87 0.54 19.93 8.17
CA GLU A 87 1.06 21.22 7.70
C GLU A 87 0.17 22.39 8.12
N LYS A 88 -1.16 22.25 8.00
CA LYS A 88 -2.11 23.29 8.44
C LYS A 88 -2.05 23.55 9.95
N LEU A 89 -1.65 22.53 10.73
CA LEU A 89 -1.45 22.63 12.18
C LEU A 89 -0.02 23.03 12.57
N SER A 90 0.83 23.39 11.59
CA SER A 90 2.26 23.69 11.79
C SER A 90 3.06 22.56 12.44
N GLN A 91 2.58 21.31 12.33
CA GLN A 91 3.24 20.10 12.83
C GLN A 91 4.13 19.49 11.74
N PHE A 92 5.15 20.23 11.32
CA PHE A 92 5.92 19.92 10.11
C PHE A 92 6.66 18.57 10.15
N SER A 93 7.19 18.16 11.31
CA SER A 93 7.86 16.84 11.44
C SER A 93 6.86 15.70 11.24
N SER A 94 5.66 15.81 11.83
CA SER A 94 4.58 14.85 11.67
C SER A 94 4.05 14.82 10.23
N ALA A 95 3.99 15.99 9.57
CA ALA A 95 3.64 16.08 8.16
C ALA A 95 4.65 15.32 7.28
N ALA A 96 5.95 15.52 7.51
CA ALA A 96 7.00 14.82 6.78
C ALA A 96 6.92 13.30 6.97
N GLU A 97 6.69 12.83 8.20
CA GLU A 97 6.51 11.40 8.48
C GLU A 97 5.28 10.83 7.74
N ALA A 98 4.16 11.55 7.74
CA ALA A 98 2.95 11.12 7.06
C ALA A 98 3.16 10.99 5.54
N TYR A 99 3.74 12.01 4.89
CA TYR A 99 4.05 11.93 3.46
C TYR A 99 5.04 10.80 3.11
N GLN A 100 6.04 10.56 3.97
CA GLN A 100 6.97 9.45 3.77
C GLN A 100 6.29 8.09 3.87
N LYS A 101 5.36 7.91 4.82
CA LYS A 101 4.52 6.71 4.88
C LYS A 101 3.66 6.57 3.62
N GLY A 102 3.09 7.65 3.11
CA GLY A 102 2.33 7.63 1.85
C GLY A 102 3.14 7.11 0.66
N LEU A 103 4.40 7.57 0.55
CA LEU A 103 5.33 7.13 -0.49
C LEU A 103 5.70 5.64 -0.41
N PHE A 104 5.66 5.03 0.77
CA PHE A 104 5.90 3.59 0.93
C PHE A 104 4.84 2.74 0.22
N PHE A 105 3.59 3.20 0.19
CA PHE A 105 2.49 2.47 -0.46
C PHE A 105 2.39 2.75 -1.96
N LYS A 106 2.57 4.00 -2.37
CA LYS A 106 2.57 4.37 -3.79
C LYS A 106 3.32 5.66 -4.01
N GLU A 107 4.37 5.57 -4.83
CA GLU A 107 5.18 6.71 -5.22
C GLU A 107 4.38 7.69 -6.09
N LYS A 108 4.48 8.98 -5.77
CA LYS A 108 3.95 10.08 -6.59
C LYS A 108 4.98 11.21 -6.59
N GLY A 109 5.42 11.62 -7.78
CA GLY A 109 6.46 12.66 -7.95
C GLY A 109 6.17 13.92 -7.13
N LEU A 110 4.95 14.45 -7.19
CA LEU A 110 4.58 15.66 -6.45
C LEU A 110 4.76 15.57 -4.93
N ILE A 111 4.66 14.37 -4.33
CA ILE A 111 4.89 14.22 -2.89
C ILE A 111 6.37 14.40 -2.54
N TYR A 112 7.29 14.04 -3.45
CA TYR A 112 8.71 14.38 -3.25
C TYR A 112 8.94 15.88 -3.29
N TYR A 113 8.26 16.61 -4.20
CA TYR A 113 8.33 18.06 -4.22
C TYR A 113 7.80 18.67 -2.93
N THR A 114 6.62 18.22 -2.45
CA THR A 114 6.04 18.66 -1.18
C THR A 114 7.00 18.42 -0.01
N LEU A 115 7.55 17.22 0.12
CA LEU A 115 8.54 16.90 1.15
C LEU A 115 9.78 17.80 1.06
N ALA A 116 10.28 18.04 -0.15
CA ALA A 116 11.44 18.89 -0.34
C ALA A 116 11.18 20.32 0.15
N CYS A 117 10.04 20.91 -0.24
CA CYS A 117 9.63 22.24 0.20
C CYS A 117 9.43 22.31 1.72
N LEU A 118 8.81 21.30 2.32
CA LEU A 118 8.61 21.20 3.78
C LEU A 118 9.94 21.15 4.52
N TYR A 119 10.90 20.35 4.03
CA TYR A 119 12.24 20.28 4.61
C TYR A 119 13.02 21.59 4.46
N ASP A 120 12.90 22.25 3.31
CA ASP A 120 13.61 23.48 2.99
C ASP A 120 13.08 24.67 3.80
N ARG A 121 11.76 24.89 3.74
CA ARG A 121 11.12 26.07 4.30
C ARG A 121 10.89 25.95 5.80
N ASP A 122 10.37 24.83 6.28
CA ASP A 122 9.79 24.75 7.62
C ASP A 122 10.70 24.00 8.59
N LEU A 123 11.25 22.86 8.17
CA LEU A 123 12.16 22.06 9.01
C LEU A 123 13.61 22.53 8.96
N LYS A 124 13.96 23.44 8.04
CA LYS A 124 15.31 24.00 7.86
C LYS A 124 16.40 22.93 7.73
N ASP A 125 16.09 21.85 7.02
CA ASP A 125 16.99 20.73 6.75
C ASP A 125 17.38 20.71 5.25
N PRO A 126 18.44 21.45 4.86
CA PRO A 126 18.83 21.58 3.46
C PRO A 126 19.28 20.24 2.86
N LYS A 127 19.80 19.32 3.68
CA LYS A 127 20.25 18.00 3.22
C LYS A 127 19.08 17.15 2.77
N ASN A 128 18.02 17.07 3.59
CA ASN A 128 16.81 16.34 3.21
C ASN A 128 16.02 17.06 2.12
N ALA A 129 15.99 18.40 2.11
CA ALA A 129 15.41 19.17 1.01
C ALA A 129 16.05 18.80 -0.34
N ALA A 130 17.38 18.88 -0.44
CA ALA A 130 18.11 18.52 -1.65
C ALA A 130 17.89 17.06 -2.07
N LYS A 131 17.85 16.13 -1.10
CA LYS A 131 17.54 14.71 -1.36
C LYS A 131 16.16 14.56 -2.03
N TYR A 132 15.12 15.19 -1.51
CA TYR A 132 13.76 15.05 -2.03
C TYR A 132 13.55 15.82 -3.34
N TYR A 133 14.17 16.98 -3.53
CA TYR A 133 14.17 17.67 -4.82
C TYR A 133 14.81 16.82 -5.93
N LYS A 134 15.93 16.13 -5.65
CA LYS A 134 16.53 15.19 -6.60
C LYS A 134 15.59 14.03 -6.92
N LYS A 135 14.94 13.43 -5.92
CA LYS A 135 13.93 12.39 -6.13
C LYS A 135 12.76 12.88 -6.98
N TYR A 136 12.29 14.10 -6.76
CA TYR A 136 11.25 14.71 -7.58
C TYR A 136 11.66 14.76 -9.06
N LEU A 137 12.85 15.28 -9.38
CA LEU A 137 13.33 15.31 -10.77
C LEU A 137 13.55 13.91 -11.37
N LEU A 138 14.03 12.94 -10.57
CA LEU A 138 14.18 11.54 -10.99
C LEU A 138 12.85 10.86 -11.31
N SER A 139 11.74 11.31 -10.71
CA SER A 139 10.40 10.83 -11.04
C SER A 139 9.93 11.26 -12.45
N LYS A 140 10.76 12.02 -13.18
CA LYS A 140 10.49 12.52 -14.55
C LYS A 140 9.14 13.23 -14.65
N PRO A 141 8.93 14.30 -13.87
CA PRO A 141 7.70 15.08 -13.92
C PRO A 141 7.46 15.60 -15.34
N GLY A 142 6.20 15.49 -15.79
CA GLY A 142 5.80 15.92 -17.13
C GLY A 142 5.72 17.44 -17.29
N ILE A 143 5.47 17.88 -18.52
CA ILE A 143 5.45 19.31 -18.88
C ILE A 143 4.39 20.13 -18.11
N SER A 144 3.31 19.50 -17.64
CA SER A 144 2.30 20.15 -16.79
C SER A 144 2.85 20.64 -15.44
N GLN A 145 4.03 20.15 -15.04
CA GLN A 145 4.69 20.50 -13.79
C GLN A 145 5.91 21.41 -14.00
N GLN A 146 6.04 22.05 -15.17
CA GLN A 146 7.22 22.85 -15.54
C GLN A 146 7.61 23.90 -14.49
N VAL A 147 6.64 24.53 -13.83
CA VAL A 147 6.89 25.51 -12.75
C VAL A 147 7.65 24.87 -11.59
N TYR A 148 7.21 23.70 -11.12
CA TYR A 148 7.87 22.96 -10.04
C TYR A 148 9.25 22.46 -10.46
N ILE A 149 9.41 22.05 -11.72
CA ILE A 149 10.69 21.62 -12.30
C ILE A 149 11.69 22.78 -12.26
N SER A 150 11.32 23.94 -12.82
CA SER A 150 12.16 25.13 -12.87
C SER A 150 12.55 25.60 -11.47
N PHE A 151 11.58 25.66 -10.54
CA PHE A 151 11.84 26.00 -9.14
C PHE A 151 12.84 25.01 -8.51
N THR A 152 12.59 23.71 -8.66
CA THR A 152 13.43 22.65 -8.07
C THR A 152 14.87 22.74 -8.56
N GLN A 153 15.07 22.93 -9.87
CA GLN A 153 16.40 23.04 -10.46
C GLN A 153 17.17 24.25 -9.94
N ASN A 154 16.51 25.41 -9.81
CA ASN A 154 17.12 26.61 -9.27
C ASN A 154 17.47 26.43 -7.79
N ARG A 155 16.52 25.92 -6.99
CA ARG A 155 16.73 25.74 -5.55
C ARG A 155 17.83 24.73 -5.25
N LEU A 156 17.95 23.65 -6.03
CA LEU A 156 19.06 22.70 -5.90
C LEU A 156 20.43 23.33 -6.13
N LYS A 157 20.58 24.32 -7.02
CA LYS A 157 21.86 25.02 -7.23
C LYS A 157 22.26 25.85 -6.02
N GLU A 158 21.29 26.33 -5.24
CA GLU A 158 21.52 27.09 -4.03
C GLU A 158 21.88 26.19 -2.85
N LEU A 159 21.21 25.03 -2.73
CA LEU A 159 21.39 24.09 -1.62
C LEU A 159 22.68 23.25 -1.69
N VAL A 160 23.36 23.22 -2.85
CA VAL A 160 24.56 22.39 -3.10
C VAL A 160 25.84 23.24 -3.15
N LYS A 161 25.74 24.56 -2.91
CA LYS A 161 26.90 25.42 -2.64
C LYS A 161 27.42 25.20 -1.23
#